data_AF-A0A369VDH0-F1
#
_entry.id   AF-A0A369VDH0-F1
#
_cell.length_a   1.000
_cell.length_b   1.000
_cell.length_c   1.000
_cell.angle_alpha   90.00
_cell.angle_beta   90.00
_cell.angle_gamma   90.00
#
_symmetry.space_group_name_H-M   'P 1'
#
loop_
_entity.id
_entity.type
_entity.pdbx_description
1 polymer ?
#
loop_
_entity_poly.entity_id
_entity_poly.type
_entity_poly.pdbx_seq_one_letter_code
_entity_poly.pdbx_strand_id
1 'polypeptide(L)'
;MQDSPGGDARIALDLVLTVRHDGHGGVADDLADPTGLTAWVQDRPGLAADADAADPAAVREVRAAARALFARAVRPGEPSPADAARLLPVPEALRRLNEAAARTPTVPVLHWSDAGTPVVRTAPAPGTRPDLAATLARAVIGFLASPDRERLRACHAPRCVRYFLKDHPRQEWCKPSCGNRARVARHQRRRGPAAEPRT
;
A
#
# COMPACT_ATOMS: atom_id res chain seq x y z
N MET A 1 -10.91 13.41 17.23
CA MET A 1 -10.04 14.15 16.29
C MET A 1 -9.65 13.14 15.22
N GLN A 2 -10.16 13.27 14.00
CA GLN A 2 -9.85 12.36 12.91
C GLN A 2 -8.53 12.82 12.29
N ASP A 3 -7.42 12.19 12.69
CA ASP A 3 -6.14 12.43 12.02
C ASP A 3 -6.20 11.77 10.64
N SER A 4 -6.51 12.61 9.64
CA SER A 4 -6.41 12.23 8.24
C SER A 4 -4.98 11.74 7.98
N PRO A 5 -4.81 10.59 7.31
CA PRO A 5 -3.47 10.05 7.09
C PRO A 5 -2.57 11.06 6.40
N GLY A 6 -1.30 11.09 6.80
CA GLY A 6 -0.30 11.96 6.16
C GLY A 6 -0.19 11.69 4.65
N GLY A 7 0.34 12.66 3.89
CA GLY A 7 0.53 12.51 2.44
C GLY A 7 1.29 11.23 2.05
N ASP A 8 2.32 10.89 2.82
CA ASP A 8 3.11 9.67 2.66
C ASP A 8 2.30 8.40 2.90
N ALA A 9 1.43 8.40 3.92
CA ALA A 9 0.55 7.28 4.22
C ALA A 9 -0.41 6.98 3.07
N ARG A 10 -0.99 8.02 2.45
CA ARG A 10 -1.86 7.87 1.28
C ARG A 10 -1.11 7.28 0.09
N ILE A 11 0.08 7.81 -0.23
CA ILE A 11 0.90 7.32 -1.35
C ILE A 11 1.35 5.86 -1.11
N ALA A 12 1.85 5.55 0.08
CA ALA A 12 2.32 4.21 0.42
C ALA A 12 1.20 3.17 0.35
N LEU A 13 0.01 3.50 0.87
CA LEU A 13 -1.17 2.65 0.76
C LEU A 13 -1.59 2.49 -0.70
N ASP A 14 -1.75 3.58 -1.45
CA ASP A 14 -2.17 3.52 -2.85
C ASP A 14 -1.27 2.62 -3.68
N LEU A 15 0.05 2.66 -3.44
CA LEU A 15 1.01 1.78 -4.10
C LEU A 15 0.73 0.30 -3.80
N VAL A 16 0.64 -0.09 -2.53
CA VAL A 16 0.44 -1.51 -2.17
C VAL A 16 -0.96 -2.00 -2.55
N LEU A 17 -1.92 -1.09 -2.72
CA LEU A 17 -3.31 -1.38 -3.08
C LEU A 17 -3.55 -1.64 -4.57
N THR A 18 -2.53 -1.46 -5.41
CA THR A 18 -2.52 -1.90 -6.84
C THR A 18 -2.47 -3.42 -7.01
N VAL A 19 -2.26 -4.15 -5.90
CA VAL A 19 -2.41 -5.59 -5.83
C VAL A 19 -3.80 -5.90 -5.26
N ARG A 20 -4.64 -6.54 -6.06
CA ARG A 20 -6.07 -6.77 -5.76
C ARG A 20 -6.45 -8.21 -6.01
N HIS A 21 -7.54 -8.66 -5.40
CA HIS A 21 -8.08 -10.00 -5.69
C HIS A 21 -8.70 -10.00 -7.09
N ASP A 22 -8.44 -11.02 -7.90
CA ASP A 22 -8.88 -11.10 -9.30
C ASP A 22 -10.35 -11.58 -9.47
N GLY A 23 -10.92 -12.15 -8.43
CA GLY A 23 -12.29 -12.70 -8.41
C GLY A 23 -12.34 -14.23 -8.42
N HIS A 24 -11.25 -14.88 -8.83
CA HIS A 24 -11.10 -16.30 -9.11
C HIS A 24 -10.15 -17.02 -8.13
N GLY A 25 -9.69 -16.32 -7.08
CA GLY A 25 -8.82 -16.88 -6.05
C GLY A 25 -7.35 -16.51 -6.23
N GLY A 26 -7.02 -15.78 -7.30
CA GLY A 26 -5.72 -15.21 -7.53
C GLY A 26 -5.68 -13.72 -7.25
N VAL A 27 -4.69 -13.08 -7.86
CA VAL A 27 -4.33 -11.68 -7.63
C VAL A 27 -4.16 -11.01 -8.99
N ALA A 28 -4.81 -9.88 -9.18
CA ALA A 28 -4.56 -8.97 -10.29
C ALA A 28 -3.60 -7.85 -9.84
N ASP A 29 -2.80 -7.39 -10.79
CA ASP A 29 -1.77 -6.38 -10.60
C ASP A 29 -2.05 -5.22 -11.54
N ASP A 30 -2.50 -4.09 -10.99
CA ASP A 30 -2.85 -2.89 -11.75
C ASP A 30 -1.60 -2.20 -12.36
N LEU A 31 -0.38 -2.62 -11.99
CA LEU A 31 0.90 -2.11 -12.52
C LEU A 31 1.66 -3.18 -13.33
N ALA A 32 0.96 -4.23 -13.77
CA ALA A 32 1.59 -5.32 -14.52
C ALA A 32 2.18 -4.87 -15.86
N ASP A 33 1.53 -3.89 -16.50
CA ASP A 33 1.90 -3.33 -17.79
C ASP A 33 2.06 -1.80 -17.72
N PRO A 34 2.73 -1.17 -18.72
CA PRO A 34 2.95 0.27 -18.74
C PRO A 34 1.66 1.09 -18.77
N THR A 35 0.58 0.60 -19.40
CA THR A 35 -0.69 1.34 -19.50
C THR A 35 -1.33 1.49 -18.13
N GLY A 36 -1.32 0.41 -17.34
CA GLY A 36 -1.77 0.44 -15.95
C GLY A 36 -0.97 1.42 -15.09
N LEU A 37 0.35 1.46 -15.26
CA LEU A 37 1.19 2.44 -14.57
C LEU A 37 0.86 3.88 -14.98
N THR A 38 0.77 4.18 -16.28
CA THR A 38 0.43 5.52 -16.76
C THR A 38 -0.91 5.97 -16.19
N ALA A 39 -1.95 5.15 -16.28
CA ALA A 39 -3.26 5.46 -15.71
C ALA A 39 -3.17 5.72 -14.19
N TRP A 40 -2.44 4.88 -13.46
CA TRP A 40 -2.27 5.04 -12.01
C TRP A 40 -1.56 6.33 -11.60
N VAL A 41 -0.57 6.78 -12.38
CA VAL A 41 0.14 8.05 -12.16
C VAL A 41 -0.75 9.25 -12.51
N GLN A 42 -1.49 9.21 -13.62
CA GLN A 42 -2.35 10.31 -14.06
C GLN A 42 -3.49 10.59 -13.06
N ASP A 43 -4.00 9.56 -12.40
CA ASP A 43 -4.98 9.70 -11.30
C ASP A 43 -4.39 10.37 -10.04
N ARG A 44 -3.09 10.68 -10.02
CA ARG A 44 -2.33 11.17 -8.85
C ARG A 44 -1.43 12.36 -9.21
N PRO A 45 -2.01 13.54 -9.54
CA PRO A 45 -1.24 14.72 -9.97
C PRO A 45 -0.25 15.27 -8.91
N GLY A 46 -0.30 14.79 -7.67
CA GLY A 46 0.66 15.13 -6.61
C GLY A 46 1.91 14.24 -6.56
N LEU A 47 2.00 13.16 -7.35
CA LEU A 47 3.25 12.43 -7.55
C LEU A 47 4.09 13.23 -8.53
N ALA A 48 5.12 13.93 -8.04
CA ALA A 48 6.04 14.72 -8.86
C ALA A 48 6.95 13.82 -9.72
N ALA A 49 6.36 13.11 -10.68
CA ALA A 49 7.06 12.24 -11.61
C ALA A 49 6.38 12.24 -12.97
N ASP A 50 7.20 12.18 -14.01
CA ASP A 50 6.77 11.98 -15.38
C ASP A 50 6.42 10.49 -15.57
N ALA A 51 5.15 10.21 -15.89
CA ALA A 51 4.65 8.85 -16.10
C ALA A 51 5.38 8.15 -17.25
N ASP A 52 5.75 8.89 -18.30
CA ASP A 52 6.38 8.34 -19.50
C ASP A 52 7.86 8.01 -19.26
N ALA A 53 8.47 8.61 -18.24
CA ALA A 53 9.84 8.32 -17.82
C ALA A 53 9.92 7.26 -16.70
N ALA A 54 8.79 6.78 -16.18
CA ALA A 54 8.77 5.84 -15.07
C ALA A 54 9.07 4.41 -15.54
N ASP A 55 10.03 3.74 -14.89
CA ASP A 55 10.29 2.32 -15.11
C ASP A 55 9.27 1.45 -14.34
N PRO A 56 8.38 0.70 -15.02
CA PRO A 56 7.43 -0.18 -14.35
C PRO A 56 8.08 -1.30 -13.54
N ALA A 57 9.28 -1.76 -13.92
CA ALA A 57 10.00 -2.75 -13.12
C ALA A 57 10.42 -2.14 -11.77
N ALA A 58 11.08 -0.97 -11.78
CA ALA A 58 11.47 -0.27 -10.56
C ALA A 58 10.29 0.02 -9.63
N VAL A 59 9.12 0.43 -10.15
CA VAL A 59 7.92 0.66 -9.34
C VAL A 59 7.41 -0.63 -8.69
N ARG A 60 7.36 -1.73 -9.44
CA ARG A 60 6.93 -3.04 -8.92
C ARG A 60 7.90 -3.57 -7.86
N GLU A 61 9.19 -3.32 -8.01
CA GLU A 61 10.21 -3.67 -7.01
C GLU A 61 10.02 -2.90 -5.70
N VAL A 62 9.80 -1.59 -5.78
CA VAL A 62 9.47 -0.77 -4.59
C VAL A 62 8.18 -1.28 -3.94
N ARG A 63 7.16 -1.63 -4.72
CA ARG A 63 5.92 -2.20 -4.18
C ARG A 63 6.14 -3.55 -3.51
N ALA A 64 6.95 -4.43 -4.09
CA ALA A 64 7.27 -5.74 -3.50
C ALA A 64 7.98 -5.57 -2.14
N ALA A 65 8.96 -4.67 -2.08
CA ALA A 65 9.62 -4.30 -0.83
C ALA A 65 8.64 -3.69 0.19
N ALA A 66 7.77 -2.78 -0.25
CA ALA A 66 6.75 -2.17 0.60
C ALA A 66 5.79 -3.22 1.18
N ARG A 67 5.28 -4.16 0.37
CA ARG A 67 4.37 -5.22 0.84
C ARG A 67 5.06 -6.17 1.84
N ALA A 68 6.34 -6.49 1.65
CA ALA A 68 7.12 -7.25 2.63
C ALA A 68 7.27 -6.52 3.97
N LEU A 69 7.52 -5.21 3.94
CA LEU A 69 7.64 -4.40 5.15
C LEU A 69 6.29 -4.14 5.82
N PHE A 70 5.20 -4.05 5.06
CA PHE A 70 3.84 -3.96 5.59
C PHE A 70 3.46 -5.27 6.30
N ALA A 71 3.75 -6.41 5.67
CA ALA A 71 3.59 -7.72 6.29
C ALA A 71 4.40 -7.87 7.60
N ARG A 72 5.61 -7.30 7.66
CA ARG A 72 6.41 -7.22 8.90
C ARG A 72 5.76 -6.30 9.94
N ALA A 73 5.22 -5.16 9.52
CA ALA A 73 4.66 -4.13 10.38
C ALA A 73 3.32 -4.54 11.03
N VAL A 74 2.54 -5.41 10.39
CA VAL A 74 1.26 -5.88 10.97
C VAL A 74 1.41 -7.00 12.00
N ARG A 75 2.64 -7.51 12.24
CA ARG A 75 2.89 -8.54 13.26
C ARG A 75 2.52 -8.05 14.67
N PRO A 76 1.97 -8.91 15.54
CA PRO A 76 1.79 -10.36 15.39
C PRO A 76 0.57 -10.78 14.53
N GLY A 77 -0.19 -9.83 13.98
CA GLY A 77 -1.25 -10.12 13.03
C GLY A 77 -0.75 -10.79 11.75
N GLU A 78 -1.66 -11.46 11.06
CA GLU A 78 -1.37 -12.12 9.78
C GLU A 78 -1.14 -11.09 8.67
N PRO A 79 -0.20 -11.34 7.75
CA PRO A 79 -0.04 -10.51 6.56
C PRO A 79 -1.23 -10.66 5.60
N SER A 80 -1.33 -9.80 4.59
CA SER A 80 -2.35 -9.96 3.56
C SER A 80 -2.27 -11.35 2.91
N PRO A 81 -3.41 -12.02 2.61
CA PRO A 81 -3.42 -13.34 1.98
C PRO A 81 -2.63 -13.44 0.66
N ALA A 82 -2.53 -12.34 -0.11
CA ALA A 82 -1.72 -12.31 -1.34
C ALA A 82 -0.21 -12.44 -1.10
N ASP A 83 0.25 -12.15 0.12
CA ASP A 83 1.67 -12.06 0.45
C ASP A 83 2.22 -13.36 1.05
N ALA A 84 1.35 -14.23 1.57
CA ALA A 84 1.75 -15.38 2.39
C ALA A 84 2.83 -16.29 1.75
N ALA A 85 2.91 -16.34 0.42
CA ALA A 85 3.88 -17.16 -0.30
C ALA A 85 4.97 -16.38 -1.07
N ARG A 86 4.96 -15.04 -1.07
CA ARG A 86 5.69 -14.22 -2.07
C ARG A 86 6.50 -13.06 -1.50
N LEU A 87 6.72 -13.02 -0.18
CA LEU A 87 7.44 -11.91 0.43
C LEU A 87 8.94 -12.00 0.25
N LEU A 88 9.55 -10.86 -0.07
CA LEU A 88 10.98 -10.67 0.08
C LEU A 88 11.39 -10.85 1.54
N PRO A 89 12.58 -11.43 1.82
CA PRO A 89 13.18 -11.37 3.14
C PRO A 89 13.28 -9.91 3.62
N VAL A 90 13.03 -9.66 4.91
CA VAL A 90 13.01 -8.28 5.45
C VAL A 90 14.31 -7.51 5.18
N PRO A 91 15.52 -8.09 5.33
CA PRO A 91 16.76 -7.38 5.00
C PRO A 91 16.83 -6.95 3.53
N GLU A 92 16.36 -7.80 2.64
CA GLU A 92 16.34 -7.53 1.21
C GLU A 92 15.31 -6.44 0.86
N ALA A 93 14.13 -6.49 1.47
CA ALA A 93 13.11 -5.44 1.31
C ALA A 93 13.61 -4.07 1.80
N LEU A 94 14.30 -4.02 2.95
CA LEU A 94 14.93 -2.80 3.47
C LEU A 94 15.98 -2.26 2.49
N ARG A 95 16.87 -3.14 2.00
CA ARG A 95 17.92 -2.77 1.05
C ARG A 95 17.33 -2.17 -0.23
N ARG A 96 16.41 -2.88 -0.90
CA ARG A 96 15.76 -2.40 -2.13
C ARG A 96 15.03 -1.08 -1.94
N LEU A 97 14.32 -0.93 -0.82
CA LEU A 97 13.59 0.30 -0.54
C LEU A 97 14.53 1.49 -0.32
N ASN A 98 15.60 1.30 0.46
CA ASN A 98 16.58 2.36 0.71
C ASN A 98 17.37 2.73 -0.56
N GLU A 99 17.79 1.75 -1.35
CA GLU A 99 18.46 2.00 -2.64
C GLU A 99 17.56 2.77 -3.61
N ALA A 100 16.29 2.39 -3.72
CA ALA A 100 15.33 3.11 -4.55
C ALA A 100 15.15 4.57 -4.09
N ALA A 101 15.00 4.79 -2.78
CA ALA A 101 14.87 6.13 -2.21
C ALA A 101 16.10 7.01 -2.46
N ALA A 102 17.29 6.41 -2.48
CA ALA A 102 18.57 7.09 -2.68
C ALA A 102 18.84 7.52 -4.14
N ARG A 103 18.09 7.00 -5.12
CA ARG A 103 18.30 7.34 -6.55
C ARG A 103 18.06 8.82 -6.87
N THR A 104 17.27 9.52 -6.05
CA THR A 104 17.08 10.97 -6.17
C THR A 104 17.49 11.64 -4.87
N PRO A 105 18.61 12.37 -4.84
CA PRO A 105 18.99 13.18 -3.69
C PRO A 105 17.88 14.17 -3.32
N THR A 106 17.58 14.26 -2.03
CA THR A 106 16.59 15.20 -1.50
C THR A 106 17.20 16.07 -0.41
N VAL A 107 16.68 17.28 -0.27
CA VAL A 107 17.03 18.21 0.79
C VAL A 107 15.83 18.41 1.73
N PRO A 108 16.07 18.65 3.04
CA PRO A 108 15.01 19.08 3.93
C PRO A 108 14.58 20.51 3.58
N VAL A 109 13.28 20.75 3.53
CA VAL A 109 12.67 22.05 3.26
C VAL A 109 11.70 22.35 4.40
N LEU A 110 11.95 23.47 5.08
CA LEU A 110 11.04 24.00 6.09
C LEU A 110 9.88 24.69 5.39
N HIS A 111 8.66 24.19 5.62
CA HIS A 111 7.44 24.86 5.24
C HIS A 111 6.79 25.45 6.48
N TRP A 112 6.51 26.75 6.42
CA TRP A 112 5.84 27.47 7.49
C TRP A 112 4.72 28.30 6.86
N SER A 113 3.48 27.94 7.13
CA SER A 113 2.32 28.76 6.76
C SER A 113 2.01 29.76 7.86
N ASP A 114 1.45 30.91 7.50
CA ASP A 114 1.16 32.03 8.42
C ASP A 114 0.29 31.64 9.63
N ALA A 115 -0.54 30.60 9.48
CA ALA A 115 -1.46 30.12 10.51
C ALA A 115 -1.12 28.71 11.05
N GLY A 116 0.03 28.13 10.67
CA GLY A 116 0.33 26.72 10.92
C GLY A 116 1.62 26.48 11.73
N THR A 117 1.73 25.26 12.25
CA THR A 117 2.98 24.75 12.82
C THR A 117 3.99 24.52 11.68
N PRO A 118 5.27 24.87 11.86
CA PRO A 118 6.30 24.54 10.89
C PRO A 118 6.38 23.03 10.65
N VAL A 119 6.49 22.64 9.39
CA VAL A 119 6.66 21.24 8.97
C VAL A 119 7.89 21.12 8.08
N VAL A 120 8.76 20.14 8.40
CA VAL A 120 9.88 19.79 7.51
C VAL A 120 9.39 18.73 6.54
N ARG A 121 9.59 18.99 5.24
CA ARG A 121 9.35 18.01 4.17
C ARG A 121 10.65 17.79 3.40
N THR A 122 10.75 16.66 2.71
CA THR A 122 11.85 16.43 1.77
C THR A 122 11.40 16.86 0.38
N ALA A 123 12.27 17.56 -0.34
CA ALA A 123 12.09 17.90 -1.75
C ALA A 123 13.29 17.42 -2.56
N PRO A 124 13.12 17.08 -3.86
CA PRO A 124 14.25 16.81 -4.74
C PRO A 124 15.27 17.96 -4.70
N ALA A 125 16.55 17.63 -4.66
CA ALA A 125 17.60 18.65 -4.73
C ALA A 125 17.54 19.38 -6.09
N PRO A 126 17.91 20.68 -6.17
CA PRO A 126 17.93 21.40 -7.43
C PRO A 126 18.74 20.67 -8.52
N GLY A 127 18.21 20.62 -9.75
CA GLY A 127 18.86 19.94 -10.87
C GLY A 127 18.72 18.41 -10.89
N THR A 128 18.01 17.81 -9.93
CA THR A 128 17.70 16.37 -9.98
C THR A 128 16.53 16.06 -10.89
N ARG A 129 16.64 14.99 -11.68
CA ARG A 129 15.53 14.48 -12.48
C ARG A 129 14.52 13.77 -11.57
N PRO A 130 13.21 14.00 -11.73
CA PRO A 130 12.21 13.27 -10.98
C PRO A 130 12.26 11.78 -11.30
N ASP A 131 12.11 10.96 -10.25
CA ASP A 131 12.04 9.51 -10.34
C ASP A 131 10.85 9.03 -9.50
N LEU A 132 9.89 8.39 -10.17
CA LEU A 132 8.68 7.90 -9.52
C LEU A 132 8.99 6.88 -8.44
N ALA A 133 9.80 5.87 -8.72
CA ALA A 133 10.06 4.81 -7.75
C ALA A 133 10.90 5.31 -6.57
N ALA A 134 11.75 6.33 -6.74
CA ALA A 134 12.42 6.99 -5.61
C ALA A 134 11.43 7.76 -4.73
N THR A 135 10.48 8.47 -5.35
CA THR A 135 9.41 9.19 -4.64
C THR A 135 8.51 8.24 -3.86
N LEU A 136 8.10 7.14 -4.48
CA LEU A 136 7.30 6.11 -3.84
C LEU A 136 8.06 5.44 -2.68
N ALA A 137 9.34 5.14 -2.87
CA ALA A 137 10.16 4.55 -1.82
C ALA A 137 10.26 5.46 -0.59
N ARG A 138 10.49 6.76 -0.79
CA ARG A 138 10.49 7.75 0.29
C ARG A 138 9.14 7.84 1.00
N ALA A 139 8.03 7.84 0.28
CA ALA A 139 6.70 7.85 0.89
C ALA A 139 6.44 6.59 1.74
N VAL A 140 6.89 5.41 1.28
CA VAL A 140 6.81 4.17 2.06
C VAL A 140 7.67 4.24 3.32
N ILE A 141 8.90 4.79 3.23
CA ILE A 141 9.77 5.01 4.39
C ILE A 141 9.10 5.96 5.39
N GLY A 142 8.62 7.12 4.93
CA GLY A 142 7.94 8.11 5.76
C GLY A 142 6.71 7.52 6.46
N PHE A 143 5.90 6.76 5.73
CA PHE A 143 4.76 6.03 6.31
C PHE A 143 5.19 5.03 7.39
N LEU A 144 6.16 4.15 7.11
CA LEU A 144 6.62 3.14 8.06
C LEU A 144 7.30 3.73 9.30
N ALA A 145 7.85 4.94 9.21
CA ALA A 145 8.42 5.68 10.33
C ALA A 145 7.39 6.52 11.10
N SER A 146 6.17 6.66 10.58
CA SER A 146 5.12 7.50 11.16
C SER A 146 4.23 6.74 12.17
N PRO A 147 3.48 7.46 13.02
CA PRO A 147 2.45 6.86 13.89
C PRO A 147 1.35 6.10 13.13
N ASP A 148 1.07 6.46 11.87
CA ASP A 148 0.05 5.77 11.06
C ASP A 148 0.40 4.29 10.85
N ARG A 149 1.68 3.90 10.93
CA ARG A 149 2.11 2.50 10.92
C ARG A 149 1.34 1.66 11.95
N GLU A 150 1.08 2.20 13.14
CA GLU A 150 0.43 1.46 14.23
C GLU A 150 -1.05 1.16 13.94
N ARG A 151 -1.66 1.93 13.04
CA ARG A 151 -3.02 1.74 12.54
C ARG A 151 -3.09 0.74 11.39
N LEU A 152 -1.96 0.35 10.79
CA LEU A 152 -1.91 -0.55 9.63
C LEU A 152 -2.44 -1.94 9.98
N ARG A 153 -3.36 -2.45 9.17
CA ARG A 153 -3.91 -3.82 9.27
C ARG A 153 -4.03 -4.46 7.90
N ALA A 154 -3.99 -5.78 7.85
CA ALA A 154 -4.39 -6.57 6.68
C ALA A 154 -5.88 -6.92 6.76
N CYS A 155 -6.59 -6.90 5.63
CA CYS A 155 -8.00 -7.28 5.57
C CYS A 155 -8.13 -8.77 5.24
N HIS A 156 -8.72 -9.54 6.17
CA HIS A 156 -8.92 -11.00 6.02
C HIS A 156 -10.33 -11.38 5.57
N ALA A 157 -11.10 -10.43 5.02
CA ALA A 157 -12.41 -10.75 4.47
C ALA A 157 -12.25 -11.70 3.28
N PRO A 158 -13.20 -12.63 3.03
CA PRO A 158 -13.16 -13.49 1.86
C PRO A 158 -12.92 -12.68 0.58
N ARG A 159 -11.97 -13.15 -0.25
CA ARG A 159 -11.57 -12.50 -1.50
C ARG A 159 -11.06 -11.06 -1.29
N CYS A 160 -10.27 -10.81 -0.25
CA CYS A 160 -9.60 -9.53 0.00
C CYS A 160 -8.11 -9.73 0.28
N VAL A 161 -7.29 -8.83 -0.26
CA VAL A 161 -5.82 -8.87 -0.17
C VAL A 161 -5.23 -7.48 0.14
N ARG A 162 -6.07 -6.60 0.68
CA ARG A 162 -5.75 -5.18 0.90
C ARG A 162 -5.18 -5.00 2.30
N TYR A 163 -4.19 -4.11 2.40
CA TYR A 163 -3.88 -3.42 3.64
C TYR A 163 -4.81 -2.21 3.82
N PHE A 164 -5.00 -1.75 5.05
CA PHE A 164 -5.78 -0.56 5.37
C PHE A 164 -5.31 0.07 6.69
N LEU A 165 -5.63 1.35 6.89
CA LEU A 165 -5.49 2.00 8.19
C LEU A 165 -6.78 1.86 8.96
N LYS A 166 -6.65 1.44 10.22
CA LYS A 166 -7.74 1.35 11.16
C LYS A 166 -8.09 2.76 11.64
N ASP A 167 -9.32 3.19 11.35
CA ASP A 167 -9.83 4.52 11.71
C ASP A 167 -10.55 4.51 13.06
N HIS A 168 -11.08 3.35 13.48
CA HIS A 168 -11.71 3.20 14.79
C HIS A 168 -11.46 1.81 15.40
N PRO A 169 -11.50 1.65 16.74
CA PRO A 169 -11.16 0.40 17.44
C PRO A 169 -11.97 -0.84 17.00
N ARG A 170 -13.20 -0.66 16.52
CA ARG A 170 -14.08 -1.75 16.05
C ARG A 170 -13.93 -2.10 14.56
N GLN A 171 -13.08 -1.40 13.80
CA GLN A 171 -12.92 -1.67 12.38
C GLN A 171 -12.06 -2.93 12.18
N GLU A 172 -12.72 -4.00 11.73
CA GLU A 172 -12.07 -5.27 11.39
C GLU A 172 -11.77 -5.41 9.89
N TRP A 173 -12.44 -4.62 9.05
CA TRP A 173 -12.41 -4.76 7.60
C TRP A 173 -12.06 -3.46 6.91
N CYS A 174 -11.39 -3.54 5.76
CA CYS A 174 -10.99 -2.35 5.01
C CYS A 174 -12.17 -1.54 4.44
N LYS A 175 -13.34 -2.17 4.22
CA LYS A 175 -14.57 -1.55 3.69
C LYS A 175 -15.82 -2.27 4.23
N PRO A 176 -17.00 -1.61 4.28
CA PRO A 176 -18.25 -2.26 4.70
C PRO A 176 -18.61 -3.51 3.88
N SER A 177 -18.36 -3.49 2.57
CA SER A 177 -18.61 -4.64 1.69
C SER A 177 -17.77 -5.88 2.05
N CYS A 178 -16.57 -5.69 2.61
CA CYS A 178 -15.75 -6.79 3.13
C CYS A 178 -16.40 -7.45 4.36
N GLY A 179 -16.98 -6.65 5.26
CA GLY A 179 -17.76 -7.16 6.40
C GLY A 179 -18.99 -7.95 5.96
N ASN A 180 -19.71 -7.48 4.94
CA ASN A 180 -20.84 -8.22 4.37
C ASN A 180 -20.39 -9.58 3.80
N ARG A 181 -19.29 -9.62 3.02
CA ARG A 181 -18.74 -10.89 2.51
C ARG A 181 -18.36 -11.85 3.64
N ALA A 182 -17.74 -11.35 4.71
CA ALA A 182 -17.39 -12.17 5.87
C ALA A 182 -18.62 -12.74 6.59
N ARG A 183 -19.71 -11.97 6.69
CA ARG A 183 -20.99 -12.44 7.26
C ARG A 183 -21.63 -13.53 6.40
N VAL A 184 -21.71 -13.31 5.09
CA VAL A 184 -22.26 -14.30 4.13
C VAL A 184 -21.47 -15.61 4.16
N ALA A 185 -20.14 -15.54 4.14
CA ALA A 185 -19.30 -16.74 4.21
C ALA A 185 -19.50 -17.53 5.51
N ARG A 186 -19.64 -16.84 6.66
CA ARG A 186 -19.96 -17.49 7.94
C ARG A 186 -21.33 -18.18 7.92
N HIS A 187 -22.34 -17.55 7.31
CA HIS A 187 -23.67 -18.12 7.16
C HIS A 187 -23.68 -19.37 6.27
N GLN A 188 -22.98 -19.32 5.12
CA GLN A 188 -22.83 -20.47 4.21
C GLN A 188 -22.14 -21.65 4.91
N ARG A 189 -21.06 -21.41 5.65
CA ARG A 189 -20.37 -22.47 6.43
C ARG A 189 -21.27 -23.13 7.48
N ARG A 190 -22.21 -22.38 8.06
CA ARG A 190 -23.17 -22.91 9.05
C ARG A 190 -24.30 -23.73 8.42
N ARG A 191 -24.66 -23.47 7.16
CA ARG A 191 -25.73 -24.18 6.45
C ARG A 191 -25.29 -25.51 5.84
N GLY A 192 -23.97 -25.80 5.80
CA GLY A 192 -23.42 -26.97 5.13
C GLY A 192 -23.67 -26.96 3.61
N PRO A 193 -23.03 -27.85 2.82
CA PRO A 193 -23.52 -28.12 1.48
C PRO A 193 -24.97 -28.62 1.61
N ALA A 194 -25.89 -28.07 0.80
CA ALA A 194 -27.24 -28.59 0.73
C ALA A 194 -27.15 -30.08 0.40
N ALA A 195 -27.80 -30.92 1.22
CA ALA A 195 -27.85 -32.36 0.97
C ALA A 195 -28.36 -32.60 -0.46
N GLU A 196 -27.56 -33.31 -1.24
CA GLU A 196 -27.92 -33.78 -2.57
C GLU A 196 -29.21 -34.61 -2.46
N PRO A 197 -30.24 -34.34 -3.28
CA PRO A 197 -31.47 -35.11 -3.23
C PRO A 197 -31.15 -36.56 -3.63
N ARG A 198 -31.36 -37.49 -2.70
CA ARG A 198 -31.26 -38.93 -2.96
C ARG A 198 -32.37 -39.33 -3.93
N THR A 199 -32.00 -39.62 -5.17
CA THR A 199 -32.79 -40.40 -6.14
C THR A 199 -32.82 -41.86 -5.77
#